data_AF-A0A3R8SFX2-F1
#
_entry.id   AF-A0A3R8SFX2-F1
#
_cell.length_a   1.000
_cell.length_b   1.000
_cell.length_c   1.000
_cell.angle_alpha   90.00
_cell.angle_beta   90.00
_cell.angle_gamma   90.00
#
_symmetry.space_group_name_H-M   'P 1'
#
loop_
_entity.id
_entity.type
_entity.pdbx_description
1 polymer ?
#
loop_
_entity_poly.entity_id
_entity_poly.type
_entity_poly.pdbx_seq_one_letter_code
_entity_poly.pdbx_strand_id
1 'polypeptide(L)'
;MRFIITFLTLVLLSACSDFEPIKKVGYAKKLDTAVNEKCFERKFLELKNSTTYILTVKTEKSAGKIKSYDLTLDGTESDDSHEVFTPESFKLSKEFMKSVIENCTYLKSI
;
A
#
# COMPACT_ATOMS: atom_id res chain seq x y z
N MET A 1 -42.45 -53.33 0.32
CA MET A 1 -40.98 -53.29 0.13
C MET A 1 -40.60 -51.81 0.01
N ARG A 2 -40.08 -51.11 1.04
CA ARG A 2 -38.70 -51.12 1.58
C ARG A 2 -37.70 -51.02 0.41
N PHE A 3 -36.91 -49.95 0.20
CA PHE A 3 -35.84 -49.33 1.03
C PHE A 3 -35.78 -47.80 0.70
N ILE A 4 -35.68 -46.80 1.59
CA ILE A 4 -34.75 -46.45 2.68
C ILE A 4 -33.29 -46.19 2.23
N ILE A 5 -32.94 -44.88 2.19
CA ILE A 5 -31.65 -44.22 2.53
C ILE A 5 -30.49 -44.49 1.52
N THR A 6 -29.76 -43.49 1.00
CA THR A 6 -28.70 -42.78 1.73
C THR A 6 -28.31 -41.46 1.03
N PHE A 7 -28.28 -40.39 1.82
CA PHE A 7 -27.46 -39.19 1.60
C PHE A 7 -26.00 -39.59 1.34
N LEU A 8 -25.36 -39.04 0.30
CA LEU A 8 -23.91 -38.84 0.35
C LEU A 8 -23.55 -37.54 -0.39
N THR A 9 -23.62 -36.46 0.37
CA THR A 9 -22.79 -35.27 0.17
C THR A 9 -21.32 -35.71 0.13
N LEU A 10 -20.66 -35.54 -1.01
CA LEU A 10 -19.21 -35.41 -1.02
C LEU A 10 -18.83 -34.19 -1.85
N VAL A 11 -18.77 -33.09 -1.10
CA VAL A 11 -18.18 -31.82 -1.48
C VAL A 11 -16.72 -32.10 -1.82
N LEU A 12 -16.38 -32.10 -3.11
CA LEU A 12 -14.99 -32.03 -3.55
C LEU A 12 -14.55 -30.56 -3.49
N LEU A 13 -14.25 -30.11 -2.27
CA LEU A 13 -13.45 -28.92 -2.00
C LEU A 13 -11.98 -29.33 -1.96
N SER A 14 -11.22 -28.95 -2.99
CA SER A 14 -9.78 -28.62 -2.95
C SER A 14 -9.25 -28.67 -4.39
N ALA A 15 -8.63 -27.66 -4.97
CA ALA A 15 -8.32 -26.32 -4.53
C ALA A 15 -8.20 -25.54 -5.85
N CYS A 16 -9.22 -24.77 -6.21
CA CYS A 16 -8.88 -23.49 -6.81
C CYS A 16 -8.12 -22.80 -5.69
N SER A 17 -6.81 -22.63 -5.87
CA SER A 17 -6.08 -21.63 -5.13
C SER A 17 -6.83 -20.33 -5.39
N ASP A 18 -7.76 -20.00 -4.49
CA ASP A 18 -8.26 -18.67 -4.27
C ASP A 18 -7.02 -17.85 -3.97
N PHE A 19 -6.36 -17.40 -5.03
CA PHE A 19 -5.46 -16.29 -4.99
C PHE A 19 -6.38 -15.11 -4.71
N GLU A 20 -6.76 -14.94 -3.44
CA GLU A 20 -7.42 -13.72 -3.00
C GLU A 20 -6.50 -12.59 -3.47
N PRO A 21 -6.96 -11.71 -4.37
CA PRO A 21 -6.14 -10.59 -4.79
C PRO A 21 -5.82 -9.81 -3.52
N ILE A 22 -4.52 -9.68 -3.23
CA ILE A 22 -4.02 -8.94 -2.08
C ILE A 22 -4.74 -7.60 -2.06
N LYS A 23 -5.57 -7.41 -1.03
CA LYS A 23 -6.44 -6.26 -0.91
C LYS A 23 -5.56 -5.03 -0.66
N LYS A 24 -5.81 -3.98 -1.45
CA LYS A 24 -4.93 -2.82 -1.66
C LYS A 24 -5.00 -1.83 -0.52
N VAL A 25 -3.93 -1.06 -0.31
CA VAL A 25 -3.90 0.02 0.69
C VAL A 25 -3.32 1.29 0.10
N GLY A 26 -4.12 2.37 0.05
CA GLY A 26 -3.69 3.72 -0.29
C GLY A 26 -3.41 4.54 0.97
N TYR A 27 -2.29 5.26 0.99
CA TYR A 27 -1.91 6.17 2.07
C TYR A 27 -1.84 7.60 1.52
N ALA A 28 -2.99 8.27 1.51
CA ALA A 28 -3.07 9.68 1.19
C ALA A 28 -2.62 10.54 2.38
N LYS A 29 -1.60 11.38 2.18
CA LYS A 29 -1.05 12.26 3.20
C LYS A 29 -0.80 13.65 2.65
N LYS A 30 -1.40 14.65 3.30
CA LYS A 30 -0.95 16.05 3.22
C LYS A 30 0.25 16.23 4.14
N LEU A 31 1.31 16.83 3.62
CA LEU A 31 2.53 17.11 4.37
C LEU A 31 2.41 18.47 5.05
N ASP A 32 2.69 18.51 6.36
CA ASP A 32 2.64 19.76 7.13
C ASP A 32 3.67 20.78 6.61
N THR A 33 4.76 20.30 6.02
CA THR A 33 5.75 21.11 5.30
C THR A 33 6.01 20.48 3.94
N ALA A 34 5.93 21.29 2.88
CA ALA A 34 6.23 20.81 1.53
C ALA A 34 7.71 20.38 1.44
N VAL A 35 7.94 19.16 0.96
CA VAL A 35 9.29 18.54 0.91
C VAL A 35 9.92 18.68 -0.47
N ASN A 36 11.25 18.62 -0.54
CA ASN A 36 11.95 18.64 -1.82
C ASN A 36 11.57 17.43 -2.69
N GLU A 37 11.18 17.67 -3.94
CA GLU A 37 10.74 16.64 -4.89
C GLU A 37 11.80 15.57 -5.16
N LYS A 38 13.03 15.96 -5.46
CA LYS A 38 14.11 15.01 -5.75
C LYS A 38 14.42 14.12 -4.55
N CYS A 39 14.37 14.68 -3.34
CA CYS A 39 14.55 13.90 -2.13
C CYS A 39 13.41 12.90 -1.92
N PHE A 40 12.15 13.34 -2.11
CA PHE A 40 10.99 12.48 -2.01
C PHE A 40 11.07 11.30 -2.99
N GLU A 41 11.39 11.57 -4.26
CA GLU A 41 11.55 10.54 -5.29
C GLU A 41 12.65 9.53 -4.95
N ARG A 42 13.79 10.01 -4.43
CA ARG A 42 14.85 9.12 -3.92
C ARG A 42 14.35 8.23 -2.79
N LYS A 43 13.63 8.79 -1.81
CA LYS A 43 13.09 8.01 -0.69
C LYS A 43 12.03 7.00 -1.14
N PHE A 44 11.24 7.33 -2.14
CA PHE A 44 10.28 6.40 -2.72
C PHE A 44 10.99 5.23 -3.43
N LEU A 45 12.07 5.51 -4.18
CA LEU A 45 12.88 4.47 -4.81
C LEU A 45 13.58 3.57 -3.78
N GLU A 46 14.10 4.14 -2.69
CA GLU A 46 14.67 3.37 -1.57
C GLU A 46 13.63 2.39 -1.01
N LEU A 47 12.41 2.85 -0.73
CA LEU A 47 11.34 2.00 -0.24
C LEU A 47 11.00 0.89 -1.26
N LYS A 48 10.81 1.27 -2.53
CA LYS A 48 10.49 0.34 -3.62
C LYS A 48 11.52 -0.78 -3.79
N ASN A 49 12.80 -0.48 -3.56
CA ASN A 49 13.88 -1.47 -3.64
C ASN A 49 14.02 -2.33 -2.38
N SER A 50 13.42 -1.92 -1.26
CA SER A 50 13.54 -2.59 0.05
C SER A 50 12.42 -3.58 0.34
N THR A 51 11.41 -3.66 -0.53
CA THR A 51 10.17 -4.37 -0.26
C THR A 51 9.73 -5.21 -1.45
N THR A 52 8.96 -6.26 -1.20
CA THR A 52 8.37 -7.11 -2.23
C THR A 52 7.01 -6.60 -2.71
N TYR A 53 6.45 -5.59 -2.03
CA TYR A 53 5.17 -4.97 -2.38
C TYR A 53 5.27 -4.21 -3.71
N ILE A 54 4.20 -4.24 -4.51
CA ILE A 54 4.11 -3.43 -5.73
C ILE A 54 3.69 -2.01 -5.34
N LEU A 55 4.63 -1.07 -5.39
CA LEU A 55 4.39 0.32 -4.96
C LEU A 55 4.03 1.25 -6.13
N THR A 56 2.99 2.06 -5.94
CA THR A 56 2.71 3.25 -6.76
C THR A 56 2.58 4.48 -5.89
N VAL A 57 2.98 5.65 -6.40
CA VAL A 57 2.81 6.91 -5.68
C VAL A 57 2.27 7.99 -6.62
N LYS A 58 1.20 8.66 -6.19
CA LYS A 58 0.74 9.92 -6.79
C LYS A 58 1.19 11.07 -5.91
N THR A 59 1.51 12.20 -6.51
CA THR A 59 1.99 13.37 -5.77
C THR A 59 1.35 14.64 -6.28
N GLU A 60 0.99 15.54 -5.36
CA GLU A 60 0.65 16.92 -5.68
C GLU A 60 1.93 17.77 -5.60
N LYS A 61 2.36 18.28 -6.76
CA LYS A 61 3.63 19.01 -6.91
C LYS A 61 3.37 20.51 -7.12
N SER A 62 4.23 21.34 -6.53
CA SER A 62 4.21 22.79 -6.75
C SER A 62 5.61 23.37 -6.50
N ALA A 63 6.15 24.10 -7.50
CA ALA A 63 7.46 24.75 -7.42
C ALA A 63 8.63 23.83 -6.96
N GLY A 64 8.71 22.61 -7.52
CA GLY A 64 9.76 21.64 -7.18
C GLY A 64 9.63 20.99 -5.78
N LYS A 65 8.44 21.11 -5.16
CA LYS A 65 8.12 20.55 -3.86
C LYS A 65 6.88 19.69 -3.91
N ILE A 66 6.84 18.65 -3.08
CA ILE A 66 5.68 17.79 -2.86
C ILE A 66 4.88 18.33 -1.68
N LYS A 67 3.58 18.59 -1.89
CA LYS A 67 2.65 19.04 -0.84
C LYS A 67 1.83 17.90 -0.25
N SER A 68 1.46 16.95 -1.10
CA SER A 68 0.74 15.77 -0.69
C SER A 68 1.15 14.58 -1.57
N TYR A 69 0.97 13.38 -1.06
CA TYR A 69 1.17 12.16 -1.81
C TYR A 69 0.12 11.12 -1.45
N ASP A 70 -0.11 10.18 -2.35
CA ASP A 70 -0.91 8.98 -2.14
C ASP A 70 -0.06 7.77 -2.53
N LEU A 71 0.33 6.99 -1.51
CA LEU A 71 1.16 5.80 -1.67
C LEU A 71 0.28 4.55 -1.65
N THR A 72 0.29 3.78 -2.73
CA THR A 72 -0.44 2.51 -2.84
C THR A 72 0.52 1.32 -2.73
N LEU A 73 0.14 0.31 -1.95
CA LEU A 73 0.83 -0.97 -1.83
C LEU A 73 -0.03 -2.08 -2.48
N ASP A 74 0.60 -2.91 -3.32
CA ASP A 74 0.02 -4.06 -4.04
C ASP A 74 -1.07 -3.77 -5.09
N GLY A 75 -0.92 -2.66 -5.84
CA GLY A 75 -1.55 -2.46 -7.15
C GLY A 75 -2.65 -1.39 -7.22
N THR A 76 -3.00 -1.06 -8.47
CA THR A 76 -3.80 0.07 -9.02
C THR A 76 -4.85 0.75 -8.13
N GLU A 77 -4.93 2.08 -8.27
CA GLU A 77 -5.96 3.01 -7.74
C GLU A 77 -7.26 2.32 -7.32
N SER A 78 -7.49 2.23 -6.01
CA SER A 78 -8.72 1.67 -5.48
C SER A 78 -9.79 2.76 -5.38
N ASP A 79 -10.94 2.49 -5.97
CA ASP A 79 -12.20 3.18 -5.72
C ASP A 79 -12.70 2.78 -4.31
N ASP A 80 -12.30 3.62 -3.33
CA ASP A 80 -12.85 3.92 -1.99
C ASP A 80 -13.55 2.87 -1.09
N SER A 81 -13.63 1.58 -1.40
CA SER A 81 -14.56 0.72 -0.64
C SER A 81 -13.98 -0.30 0.35
N HIS A 82 -12.70 -0.71 0.29
CA HIS A 82 -12.23 -1.77 1.20
C HIS A 82 -10.73 -1.63 1.54
N GLU A 83 -10.42 -0.77 2.52
CA GLU A 83 -9.11 -0.71 3.17
C GLU A 83 -8.88 -2.01 3.96
N VAL A 84 -8.02 -2.91 3.47
CA VAL A 84 -7.55 -4.04 4.31
C VAL A 84 -6.09 -3.80 4.64
N PHE A 85 -5.88 -3.10 5.76
CA PHE A 85 -4.57 -2.90 6.35
C PHE A 85 -3.99 -4.23 6.82
N THR A 86 -2.77 -4.55 6.36
CA THR A 86 -1.92 -5.50 7.09
C THR A 86 -1.05 -4.71 8.06
N PRO A 87 -0.69 -5.26 9.23
CA PRO A 87 0.25 -4.59 10.14
C PRO A 87 1.57 -4.22 9.46
N GLU A 88 2.01 -5.03 8.49
CA GLU A 88 3.23 -4.79 7.73
C GLU A 88 3.07 -3.64 6.72
N SER A 89 1.99 -3.60 5.94
CA SER A 89 1.75 -2.52 4.98
C SER A 89 1.56 -1.16 5.68
N PHE A 90 0.95 -1.17 6.87
CA PHE A 90 0.86 0.00 7.74
C PHE A 90 2.21 0.43 8.30
N LYS A 91 3.02 -0.51 8.76
CA LYS A 91 4.37 -0.20 9.24
C LYS A 91 5.22 0.42 8.12
N LEU A 92 5.20 -0.16 6.92
CA LEU A 92 5.94 0.33 5.76
C LEU A 92 5.55 1.77 5.39
N SER A 93 4.25 2.08 5.36
CA SER A 93 3.79 3.44 5.03
C SER A 93 4.21 4.47 6.08
N LYS A 94 4.21 4.09 7.36
CA LYS A 94 4.66 4.94 8.47
C LYS A 94 6.17 5.17 8.43
N GLU A 95 6.95 4.14 8.13
CA GLU A 95 8.40 4.25 7.98
C GLU A 95 8.78 5.11 6.78
N PHE A 96 8.07 4.96 5.66
CA PHE A 96 8.22 5.83 4.50
C PHE A 96 7.95 7.30 4.83
N MET A 97 6.79 7.58 5.45
CA MET A 97 6.42 8.94 5.86
C MET A 97 7.48 9.55 6.78
N LYS A 98 7.97 8.77 7.77
CA LYS A 98 9.03 9.20 8.68
C LYS A 98 10.31 9.54 7.91
N SER A 99 10.74 8.66 6.99
CA SER A 99 11.92 8.86 6.15
C SER A 99 11.83 10.13 5.31
N VAL A 100 10.65 10.41 4.73
CA VAL A 100 10.38 11.64 3.97
C VAL A 100 10.48 12.87 4.86
N ILE A 101 9.84 12.87 6.03
CA ILE A 101 9.86 14.01 6.95
C ILE A 101 11.29 14.29 7.44
N GLU A 102 12.03 13.26 7.86
CA GLU A 102 13.37 13.43 8.44
C GLU A 102 14.42 13.87 7.42
N ASN A 103 14.30 13.45 6.15
CA ASN A 103 15.37 13.65 5.16
C ASN A 103 15.04 14.69 4.10
N CYS A 104 13.76 14.97 3.87
CA CYS A 104 13.31 15.82 2.75
C CYS A 104 12.65 17.12 3.17
N THR A 105 12.42 17.32 4.47
CA THR A 105 12.14 18.66 5.01
C THR A 105 13.44 19.46 5.09
N TYR A 106 13.40 20.72 4.66
CA TYR A 106 14.56 21.62 4.61
C TYR A 106 15.14 21.99 6.00
N LEU A 107 14.75 21.32 7.08
CA LEU A 107 15.11 21.69 8.46
C LEU A 107 16.52 21.29 8.88
N LYS A 108 17.34 20.69 8.01
CA LYS A 108 18.78 20.54 8.25
C LYS A 108 19.58 21.62 7.51
N SER A 109 19.34 22.87 7.90
CA SER A 109 20.36 23.92 7.82
C SER A 109 21.10 23.92 9.15
N ILE A 110 22.26 23.24 9.19
CA ILE A 110 23.32 23.52 10.15
C ILE A 110 24.47 24.09 9.32
#